data_AF-A0A9E1IN56-F1
#
_entry.id   AF-A0A9E1IN56-F1
#
_cell.length_a   1.000
_cell.length_b   1.000
_cell.length_c   1.000
_cell.angle_alpha   90.00
_cell.angle_beta   90.00
_cell.angle_gamma   90.00
#
_symmetry.space_group_name_H-M   'P 1'
#
loop_
_entity.id
_entity.type
_entity.pdbx_description
1 polymer ?
#
loop_
_entity_poly.entity_id
_entity_poly.type
_entity_poly.pdbx_seq_one_letter_code
_entity_poly.pdbx_strand_id
1 'polypeptide(L)'
;MNTLVSIKEIMFCLDEYAVVDEKATILDALWSLENSRAEVGKGRAPPQAVVVKGEKGDIRGMVDHFGLLGGLKPQLVHARDMKTLSRAGLSTDFVASVTQQKLGDIRFDQCVRVAMNRKVVDIMSPVEEQIDIDDGVGELIE
;
A
#
# COMPACT_ATOMS: atom_id res chain seq x y z
N MET A 1 -9.60 33.46 -8.00
CA MET A 1 -9.75 33.09 -6.58
C MET A 1 -8.83 31.91 -6.35
N ASN A 2 -7.75 32.13 -5.60
CA ASN A 2 -6.73 31.13 -5.31
C ASN A 2 -7.22 30.32 -4.11
N THR A 3 -7.93 29.21 -4.36
CA THR A 3 -8.38 28.33 -3.27
C THR A 3 -7.23 27.42 -2.89
N LEU A 4 -6.29 27.93 -2.11
CA LEU A 4 -5.25 27.11 -1.48
C LEU A 4 -5.93 26.31 -0.36
N VAL A 5 -6.41 25.11 -0.69
CA VAL A 5 -6.84 24.14 0.31
C VAL A 5 -5.59 23.73 1.09
N SER A 6 -5.62 23.83 2.42
CA SER A 6 -4.52 23.37 3.27
C SER A 6 -4.49 21.84 3.32
N ILE A 7 -3.32 21.24 3.48
CA ILE A 7 -3.20 19.77 3.61
C ILE A 7 -4.02 19.29 4.82
N LYS A 8 -4.04 20.06 5.91
CA LYS A 8 -4.86 19.82 7.09
C LYS A 8 -6.33 19.58 6.81
N GLU A 9 -6.90 20.27 5.81
CA GLU A 9 -8.32 20.18 5.49
C GLU A 9 -8.69 18.90 4.72
N ILE A 10 -7.70 18.25 4.09
CA ILE A 10 -7.93 17.08 3.22
C ILE A 10 -7.27 15.80 3.73
N MET A 11 -6.35 15.89 4.69
CA MET A 11 -5.71 14.71 5.27
C MET A 11 -6.68 13.92 6.16
N PHE A 12 -6.40 12.63 6.27
CA PHE A 12 -6.97 11.80 7.33
C PHE A 12 -6.07 11.87 8.56
N CYS A 13 -6.67 11.92 9.74
CA CYS A 13 -5.93 11.78 10.98
C CYS A 13 -5.43 10.34 11.13
N LEU A 14 -4.31 10.15 11.85
CA LEU A 14 -3.70 8.82 12.01
C LEU A 14 -4.63 7.81 12.68
N ASP A 15 -5.55 8.27 13.53
CA ASP A 15 -6.60 7.47 14.18
C ASP A 15 -7.69 6.99 13.21
N GLU A 16 -7.81 7.61 12.02
CA GLU A 16 -8.69 7.15 10.95
C GLU A 16 -8.01 6.08 10.06
N TYR A 17 -6.69 5.90 10.15
CA TYR A 17 -5.98 4.86 9.41
C TYR A 17 -5.98 3.51 10.14
N ALA A 18 -5.92 2.43 9.37
CA ALA A 18 -5.47 1.16 9.91
C ALA A 18 -3.99 1.28 10.30
N VAL A 19 -3.66 1.02 11.57
CA VAL A 19 -2.28 1.10 12.08
C VAL A 19 -1.88 -0.22 12.70
N VAL A 20 -0.72 -0.75 12.32
CA VAL A 20 -0.14 -1.97 12.90
C VAL A 20 1.32 -1.76 13.28
N ASP A 21 1.83 -2.57 14.21
CA ASP A 21 3.26 -2.56 14.56
C ASP A 21 4.12 -3.18 13.44
N GLU A 22 5.38 -2.77 13.31
CA GLU A 22 6.30 -3.22 12.25
C GLU A 22 6.52 -4.75 12.21
N LYS A 23 6.32 -5.41 13.37
CA LYS A 23 6.39 -6.86 13.53
C LYS A 23 5.07 -7.58 13.28
N ALA A 24 4.01 -6.86 12.92
CA ALA A 24 2.74 -7.45 12.54
C ALA A 24 2.87 -8.25 11.23
N THR A 25 1.99 -9.23 11.05
CA THR A 25 1.92 -10.03 9.84
C THR A 25 1.05 -9.37 8.77
N ILE A 26 1.15 -9.82 7.53
CA ILE A 26 0.23 -9.41 6.46
C ILE A 26 -1.22 -9.71 6.86
N LEU A 27 -1.47 -10.83 7.54
CA LEU A 27 -2.80 -11.18 8.03
C LEU A 27 -3.33 -10.11 9.00
N ASP A 28 -2.51 -9.70 9.98
CA ASP A 28 -2.88 -8.65 10.93
C ASP A 28 -3.21 -7.32 10.23
N ALA A 29 -2.43 -6.97 9.20
CA ALA A 29 -2.68 -5.79 8.38
C ALA A 29 -4.01 -5.88 7.61
N LEU A 30 -4.34 -7.04 7.05
CA LEU A 30 -5.62 -7.26 6.36
C LEU A 30 -6.80 -7.09 7.31
N TRP A 31 -6.74 -7.68 8.50
CA TRP A 31 -7.77 -7.51 9.53
C TRP A 31 -7.90 -6.06 9.98
N SER A 32 -6.77 -5.37 10.23
CA SER A 32 -6.79 -3.96 10.63
C SER A 32 -7.43 -3.08 9.55
N LEU A 33 -7.15 -3.35 8.28
CA LEU A 33 -7.72 -2.61 7.15
C LEU A 33 -9.21 -2.88 6.96
N GLU A 34 -9.64 -4.13 7.14
CA GLU A 34 -11.05 -4.50 7.07
C GLU A 34 -11.86 -3.82 8.19
N ASN A 35 -11.33 -3.81 9.41
CA ASN A 35 -11.95 -3.16 10.55
C ASN A 35 -12.03 -1.64 10.37
N SER A 36 -10.94 -0.98 9.93
CA SER A 36 -10.95 0.47 9.73
C SER A 36 -11.95 0.89 8.65
N ARG A 37 -12.16 0.06 7.62
CA ARG A 37 -13.16 0.30 6.56
C ARG A 37 -14.59 0.24 7.05
N ALA A 38 -14.89 -0.63 8.00
CA ALA A 38 -16.23 -0.77 8.57
C ALA A 38 -16.65 0.49 9.35
N GLU A 39 -15.69 1.26 9.87
CA GLU A 39 -15.93 2.44 10.69
C GLU A 39 -16.08 3.74 9.88
N VAL A 40 -15.76 3.74 8.59
CA VAL A 40 -15.82 4.95 7.75
C VAL A 40 -17.27 5.32 7.44
N GLY A 41 -17.69 6.49 7.95
CA GLY A 41 -19.02 7.04 7.76
C GLY A 41 -19.38 7.31 6.29
N LYS A 42 -20.69 7.34 5.99
CA LYS A 42 -21.21 7.61 4.65
C LYS A 42 -20.68 8.96 4.12
N GLY A 43 -19.95 8.95 3.01
CA GLY A 43 -19.51 10.14 2.29
C GLY A 43 -17.99 10.38 2.24
N ARG A 44 -17.17 9.54 2.90
CA ARG A 44 -15.71 9.56 2.75
C ARG A 44 -15.21 8.25 2.14
N ALA A 45 -14.20 8.32 1.28
CA ALA A 45 -13.52 7.13 0.79
C ALA A 45 -12.69 6.55 1.94
N PRO A 46 -12.75 5.24 2.21
CA PRO A 46 -11.97 4.66 3.29
C PRO A 46 -10.48 4.64 2.94
N PRO A 47 -9.60 4.64 3.97
CA PRO A 47 -8.18 4.40 3.76
C PRO A 47 -7.92 3.10 2.99
N GLN A 48 -6.96 3.17 2.07
CA GLN A 48 -6.55 2.04 1.22
C GLN A 48 -5.17 1.47 1.59
N ALA A 49 -4.58 1.99 2.65
CA ALA A 49 -3.28 1.59 3.14
C ALA A 49 -3.32 1.34 4.65
N VAL A 50 -2.37 0.53 5.10
CA VAL A 50 -2.10 0.26 6.51
C VAL A 50 -0.81 0.99 6.87
N VAL A 51 -0.86 1.84 7.89
CA VAL A 51 0.30 2.54 8.41
C VAL A 51 1.08 1.60 9.33
N VAL A 52 2.41 1.62 9.22
CA VAL A 52 3.32 0.79 9.99
C VAL A 52 4.03 1.62 11.04
N LYS A 53 3.86 1.24 12.30
CA LYS A 53 4.43 1.90 13.46
C LYS A 53 5.62 1.10 14.01
N GLY A 54 6.73 1.77 14.26
CA GLY A 54 7.92 1.21 14.88
C GLY A 54 7.79 1.07 16.41
N GLU A 55 8.74 0.38 17.02
CA GLU A 55 8.76 0.13 18.47
C GLU A 55 8.71 1.40 19.34
N LYS A 56 9.20 2.54 18.84
CA LYS A 56 9.22 3.81 19.57
C LYS A 56 7.95 4.64 19.36
N GLY A 57 6.96 4.11 18.64
CA GLY A 57 5.75 4.82 18.25
C GLY A 57 5.92 5.70 17.02
N ASP A 58 7.09 5.70 16.39
CA ASP A 58 7.39 6.41 15.16
C ASP A 58 6.77 5.71 13.94
N ILE A 59 6.31 6.47 12.94
CA ILE A 59 5.78 5.90 11.71
C ILE A 59 6.95 5.51 10.79
N ARG A 60 7.03 4.21 10.46
CA ARG A 60 8.12 3.63 9.65
C ARG A 60 7.79 3.53 8.18
N GLY A 61 6.51 3.48 7.84
CA GLY A 61 6.07 3.33 6.46
C GLY A 61 4.58 3.07 6.34
N MET A 62 4.18 2.66 5.14
CA MET A 62 2.82 2.21 4.86
C MET A 62 2.83 1.01 3.92
N VAL A 63 1.81 0.17 4.02
CA VAL A 63 1.54 -0.92 3.09
C VAL A 63 0.24 -0.61 2.36
N ASP A 64 0.32 -0.36 1.05
CA ASP A 64 -0.86 -0.20 0.19
C ASP A 64 -1.34 -1.55 -0.36
N HIS A 65 -2.42 -1.53 -1.16
CA HIS A 65 -2.94 -2.74 -1.81
C HIS A 65 -1.90 -3.46 -2.68
N PHE A 66 -1.00 -2.74 -3.36
CA PHE A 66 0.03 -3.36 -4.18
C PHE A 66 1.11 -4.00 -3.32
N GLY A 67 1.49 -3.38 -2.21
CA GLY A 67 2.40 -3.94 -1.20
C GLY A 67 1.85 -5.23 -0.62
N LEU A 68 0.56 -5.26 -0.25
CA LEU A 68 -0.11 -6.48 0.23
C LEU A 68 -0.12 -7.57 -0.85
N LEU A 69 -0.52 -7.25 -2.08
CA LEU A 69 -0.54 -8.22 -3.18
C LEU A 69 0.84 -8.76 -3.52
N GLY A 70 1.86 -7.91 -3.56
CA GLY A 70 3.26 -8.32 -3.76
C GLY A 70 3.83 -9.09 -2.59
N GLY A 71 3.36 -8.79 -1.39
CA GLY A 71 3.65 -9.50 -0.16
C GLY A 71 3.16 -10.95 -0.22
N LEU A 72 1.91 -11.14 -0.66
CA LEU A 72 1.27 -12.45 -0.79
C LEU A 72 1.82 -13.24 -1.97
N LYS A 73 2.01 -12.58 -3.12
CA LYS A 73 2.49 -13.20 -4.34
C LYS A 73 3.24 -12.15 -5.19
N PRO A 74 4.58 -12.13 -5.12
CA PRO A 74 5.40 -11.14 -5.83
C PRO A 74 5.12 -11.06 -7.33
N GLN A 75 4.68 -12.17 -7.93
CA GLN A 75 4.35 -12.22 -9.36
C GLN A 75 3.13 -11.36 -9.74
N LEU A 76 2.32 -10.92 -8.77
CA LEU A 76 1.17 -10.04 -9.00
C LEU A 76 1.56 -8.58 -9.20
N VAL A 77 2.75 -8.17 -8.74
CA VAL A 77 3.20 -6.77 -8.78
C VAL A 77 4.05 -6.45 -10.02
N HIS A 78 4.32 -7.44 -10.86
CA HIS A 78 5.02 -7.28 -12.14
C HIS A 78 4.40 -6.24 -13.09
N ALA A 79 3.16 -5.81 -12.85
CA ALA A 79 2.53 -4.69 -13.57
C ALA A 79 3.31 -3.36 -13.40
N ARG A 80 3.94 -3.12 -12.24
CA ARG A 80 4.72 -1.88 -11.99
C ARG A 80 6.05 -1.87 -12.75
N ASP A 81 6.62 -3.06 -12.98
CA ASP A 81 7.87 -3.27 -13.74
C ASP A 81 7.69 -3.26 -15.26
N MET A 82 6.46 -3.16 -15.77
CA MET A 82 6.21 -3.13 -17.22
C MET A 82 6.95 -1.97 -17.91
N LYS A 83 7.08 -0.81 -17.27
CA LYS A 83 7.89 0.31 -17.78
C LYS A 83 9.38 -0.03 -17.87
N THR A 84 9.88 -0.91 -17.01
CA THR A 84 11.28 -1.38 -17.02
C THR A 84 11.50 -2.47 -18.07
N LEU A 85 10.53 -3.36 -18.25
CA LEU A 85 10.56 -4.41 -19.27
C LEU A 85 10.40 -3.85 -20.70
N SER A 86 9.56 -2.83 -20.90
CA SER A 86 9.47 -2.12 -22.18
C SER A 86 10.78 -1.42 -22.54
N ARG A 87 11.51 -0.88 -21.56
CA ARG A 87 12.86 -0.31 -21.76
C ARG A 87 13.90 -1.36 -22.16
N ALA A 88 13.68 -2.63 -21.81
CA ALA A 88 14.53 -3.76 -22.19
C ALA A 88 14.18 -4.39 -23.56
N GLY A 89 13.22 -3.81 -24.31
CA GLY A 89 12.87 -4.27 -25.66
C GLY A 89 11.96 -5.51 -25.71
N LEU A 90 11.38 -5.92 -24.58
CA LEU A 90 10.40 -7.02 -24.57
C LEU A 90 9.03 -6.52 -25.06
N SER A 91 8.37 -7.30 -25.92
CA SER A 91 7.02 -6.95 -26.39
C SER A 91 6.00 -7.02 -25.25
N THR A 92 4.99 -6.15 -25.30
CA THR A 92 3.88 -6.14 -24.35
C THR A 92 3.16 -7.49 -24.30
N ASP A 93 3.05 -8.17 -25.44
CA ASP A 93 2.38 -9.47 -25.56
C ASP A 93 3.18 -10.60 -24.90
N PHE A 94 4.51 -10.56 -25.00
CA PHE A 94 5.38 -11.50 -24.32
C PHE A 94 5.32 -11.32 -22.80
N VAL A 95 5.36 -10.07 -22.32
CA VAL A 95 5.20 -9.76 -20.90
C VAL A 95 3.82 -10.20 -20.39
N ALA A 96 2.75 -9.93 -21.16
CA ALA A 96 1.39 -10.30 -20.81
C ALA A 96 1.21 -11.83 -20.73
N SER A 97 1.72 -12.59 -21.69
CA SER A 97 1.63 -14.06 -21.71
C SER A 97 2.38 -14.73 -20.56
N VAL A 98 3.59 -14.26 -20.22
CA VAL A 98 4.35 -14.75 -19.05
C VAL A 98 3.63 -14.43 -17.75
N THR A 99 3.02 -13.24 -17.66
CA THR A 99 2.26 -12.80 -16.48
C THR A 99 1.00 -13.63 -16.30
N GLN A 100 0.25 -13.91 -17.38
CA GLN A 100 -0.94 -14.76 -17.36
C GLN A 100 -0.64 -16.20 -16.94
N GLN A 101 0.46 -16.80 -17.41
CA GLN A 101 0.86 -18.14 -16.97
C GLN A 101 1.18 -18.19 -15.47
N LYS A 102 1.85 -17.17 -14.92
CA LYS A 102 2.20 -17.10 -13.48
C LYS A 102 0.98 -16.80 -12.58
N LEU A 103 -0.03 -16.12 -13.13
CA LEU A 103 -1.29 -15.82 -12.47
C LEU A 103 -2.22 -17.05 -12.35
N GLY A 104 -2.16 -17.99 -13.30
CA GLY A 104 -3.04 -19.17 -13.31
C GLY A 104 -2.84 -20.17 -12.16
N ASP A 105 -1.70 -20.14 -11.47
CA ASP A 105 -1.35 -21.07 -10.40
C ASP A 105 -1.38 -20.39 -9.01
N ILE A 106 -2.48 -19.67 -8.69
CA ILE A 106 -2.68 -19.13 -7.33
C ILE A 106 -3.30 -20.22 -6.47
N ARG A 107 -2.51 -20.79 -5.57
CA ARG A 107 -3.05 -21.63 -4.50
C ARG A 107 -3.31 -20.81 -3.24
N PHE A 108 -4.58 -20.74 -2.84
CA PHE A 108 -5.00 -19.95 -1.68
C PHE A 108 -4.35 -20.42 -0.37
N ASP A 109 -4.09 -21.71 -0.19
CA ASP A 109 -3.40 -22.25 0.98
C ASP A 109 -2.00 -21.65 1.18
N GLN A 110 -1.29 -21.41 0.07
CA GLN A 110 0.02 -20.78 0.10
C GLN A 110 -0.09 -19.30 0.45
N CYS A 111 -1.07 -18.58 -0.11
CA CYS A 111 -1.31 -17.17 0.24
C CYS A 111 -1.61 -17.01 1.72
N VAL A 112 -2.45 -17.88 2.30
CA VAL A 112 -2.75 -17.87 3.75
C VAL A 112 -1.49 -18.12 4.57
N ARG A 113 -0.68 -19.11 4.20
CA ARG A 113 0.60 -19.38 4.89
C ARG A 113 1.54 -18.19 4.84
N VAL A 114 1.66 -17.53 3.69
CA VAL A 114 2.48 -16.31 3.55
C VAL A 114 1.90 -15.20 4.42
N ALA A 115 0.58 -14.99 4.38
CA ALA A 115 -0.11 -13.95 5.13
C ALA A 115 0.16 -14.06 6.64
N MET A 116 0.15 -15.29 7.17
CA MET A 116 0.36 -15.57 8.60
C MET A 116 1.82 -15.41 9.08
N ASN A 117 2.80 -15.45 8.18
CA ASN A 117 4.22 -15.53 8.57
C ASN A 117 5.04 -14.31 8.14
N ARG A 118 4.73 -13.73 6.98
CA ARG A 118 5.49 -12.60 6.44
C ARG A 118 5.12 -11.31 7.17
N LYS A 119 6.11 -10.51 7.52
CA LYS A 119 5.93 -9.28 8.30
C LYS A 119 5.65 -8.10 7.39
N VAL A 120 4.93 -7.11 7.91
CA VAL A 120 4.59 -5.88 7.18
C VAL A 120 5.84 -5.04 6.87
N VAL A 121 6.84 -5.05 7.75
CA VAL A 121 8.13 -4.36 7.53
C VAL A 121 8.86 -4.86 6.28
N ASP A 122 8.63 -6.12 5.86
CA ASP A 122 9.27 -6.72 4.68
C ASP A 122 8.62 -6.30 3.35
N ILE A 123 7.48 -5.59 3.41
CA ILE A 123 6.65 -5.26 2.24
C ILE A 123 6.18 -3.80 2.23
N MET A 124 6.45 -3.04 3.28
CA MET A 124 6.06 -1.63 3.36
C MET A 124 6.92 -0.76 2.47
N SER A 125 6.34 0.33 1.99
CA SER A 125 7.10 1.47 1.49
C SER A 125 7.53 2.31 2.70
N PRO A 126 8.83 2.61 2.86
CA PRO A 126 9.29 3.45 3.96
C PRO A 126 8.79 4.90 3.80
N VAL A 127 8.72 5.63 4.91
CA VAL A 127 8.51 7.09 4.85
C VAL A 127 9.80 7.74 4.34
N GLU A 128 9.74 8.34 3.15
CA GLU A 128 10.90 9.02 2.53
C GLU A 128 10.78 10.55 2.62
N GLU A 129 9.56 11.08 2.70
CA GLU A 129 9.25 12.51 2.64
C GLU A 129 8.35 12.93 3.80
N GLN A 130 8.52 14.18 4.25
CA GLN A 130 7.70 14.81 5.28
C GLN A 130 7.25 16.18 4.77
N ILE A 131 5.98 16.50 4.98
CA ILE A 131 5.35 17.73 4.51
C ILE A 131 4.72 18.42 5.73
N ASP A 132 4.77 19.75 5.78
CA ASP A 132 4.11 20.50 6.85
C ASP A 132 2.59 20.48 6.65
N ILE A 133 1.84 20.30 7.72
CA ILE A 133 0.38 20.26 7.70
C ILE A 133 -0.24 21.60 7.24
N ASP A 134 0.50 22.69 7.45
CA ASP A 134 0.09 24.04 7.08
C ASP A 134 0.46 24.40 5.62
N ASP A 135 1.17 23.52 4.90
CA ASP A 135 1.49 23.71 3.48
C ASP A 135 0.21 23.66 2.60
N GLY A 136 0.27 24.35 1.46
CA GLY A 136 -0.80 24.37 0.47
C GLY A 136 -0.71 23.18 -0.47
N VAL A 137 -1.85 22.53 -0.77
CA VAL A 137 -1.88 21.37 -1.69
C VAL A 137 -1.27 21.67 -3.07
N GLY A 138 -1.35 22.92 -3.53
CA GLY A 138 -0.77 23.35 -4.82
C GLY A 138 0.75 23.29 -4.87
N GLU A 139 1.45 23.26 -3.74
CA GLU A 139 2.91 23.20 -3.66
C GLU A 139 3.45 21.76 -3.78
N LEU A 140 2.55 20.75 -3.80
CA LEU A 140 2.90 19.32 -3.81
C LEU A 140 2.68 18.60 -5.15
N ILE A 141 2.11 19.25 -6.17
CA ILE A 141 1.67 18.60 -7.42
C ILE A 141 2.55 19.00 -8.63
N GLU A 142 3.81 19.41 -8.40
CA GLU A 142 4.78 19.67 -9.49
C GLU A 142 5.65 18.45 -9.85
#